data_AF-A0A952TRA5-F1
#
_entry.id   AF-A0A952TRA5-F1
#
_cell.length_a   1.000
_cell.length_b   1.000
_cell.length_c   1.000
_cell.angle_alpha   90.00
_cell.angle_beta   90.00
_cell.angle_gamma   90.00
#
_symmetry.space_group_name_H-M   'P 1'
#
loop_
_entity.id
_entity.type
_entity.pdbx_description
1 polymer ?
#
loop_
_entity_poly.entity_id
_entity_poly.type
_entity_poly.pdbx_seq_one_letter_code
_entity_poly.pdbx_strand_id
1 'polypeptide(L)'
;MKFIFTVLILYVGVYAQATYIDRAAYLLTKTGTMKTTLTLKDCGGIEQSQWLDCQSGDCKALVFDNAATCDTWDCKAVTAMNPQWCMSKDCKALVQRDPYQCESQNCKAIVGQSSDSCADHECVTLVETGSLSCE
;
A
#
# COMPACT_ATOMS: atom_id res chain seq x y z
N MET A 1 -11.45 -24.18 -22.61
CA MET A 1 -11.35 -24.00 -21.13
C MET A 1 -10.08 -23.29 -20.67
N LYS A 2 -8.91 -23.42 -21.32
CA LYS A 2 -7.68 -22.68 -20.95
C LYS A 2 -7.80 -21.14 -20.98
N PHE A 3 -8.48 -20.57 -21.98
CA PHE A 3 -8.62 -19.11 -22.13
C PHE A 3 -9.39 -18.42 -21.00
N ILE A 4 -10.45 -19.04 -20.48
CA ILE A 4 -11.27 -18.44 -19.40
C ILE A 4 -10.46 -18.38 -18.10
N PHE A 5 -9.70 -19.43 -17.79
CA PHE A 5 -8.83 -19.46 -16.62
C PHE A 5 -7.70 -18.42 -16.70
N THR A 6 -7.09 -18.20 -17.86
CA THR A 6 -6.02 -17.19 -18.01
C THR A 6 -6.53 -15.76 -17.81
N VAL A 7 -7.71 -15.43 -18.34
CA VAL A 7 -8.32 -14.10 -18.15
C VAL A 7 -8.68 -13.85 -16.69
N LEU A 8 -9.21 -14.86 -15.99
CA LEU A 8 -9.58 -14.74 -14.58
C LEU A 8 -8.35 -14.54 -13.67
N ILE A 9 -7.27 -15.28 -13.93
CA ILE A 9 -6.02 -15.17 -13.15
C ILE A 9 -5.37 -13.79 -13.34
N LEU A 10 -5.33 -13.28 -14.58
CA LEU A 10 -4.78 -11.95 -14.86
C LEU A 10 -5.61 -10.84 -14.21
N TYR A 11 -6.94 -10.95 -14.27
CA TYR A 11 -7.84 -9.98 -13.65
C TYR A 11 -7.63 -9.97 -12.13
N VAL A 12 -7.72 -11.11 -11.45
CA VAL A 12 -7.57 -11.17 -9.98
C VAL A 12 -6.17 -10.73 -9.53
N GLY A 13 -5.12 -11.06 -10.28
CA GLY A 13 -3.74 -10.67 -9.95
C GLY A 13 -3.50 -9.16 -9.99
N VAL A 14 -4.04 -8.47 -11.00
CA VAL A 14 -3.90 -7.01 -11.13
C VAL A 14 -4.63 -6.28 -10.00
N TYR A 15 -5.86 -6.69 -9.68
CA TYR A 15 -6.62 -6.08 -8.58
C TYR A 15 -5.94 -6.31 -7.21
N ALA A 16 -5.40 -7.51 -6.98
CA ALA A 16 -4.70 -7.80 -5.72
C ALA A 16 -3.44 -6.96 -5.53
N GLN A 17 -2.72 -6.63 -6.62
CA GLN A 17 -1.54 -5.76 -6.55
C GLN A 17 -1.93 -4.29 -6.36
N ALA A 18 -2.91 -3.77 -7.11
CA ALA A 18 -3.38 -2.40 -6.97
C ALA A 18 -3.87 -2.12 -5.53
N THR A 19 -4.72 -3.00 -4.99
CA THR A 19 -5.20 -2.88 -3.60
C THR A 19 -4.07 -2.95 -2.56
N TYR A 20 -3.01 -3.72 -2.82
CA TYR A 20 -1.85 -3.78 -1.93
C TYR A 20 -1.06 -2.47 -1.95
N ILE A 21 -0.84 -1.90 -3.14
CA ILE A 21 -0.12 -0.63 -3.34
C ILE A 21 -0.85 0.50 -2.60
N ASP A 22 -2.16 0.60 -2.75
CA ASP A 22 -2.97 1.63 -2.09
C ASP A 22 -2.88 1.52 -0.57
N ARG A 23 -3.05 0.31 -0.03
CA ARG A 23 -2.94 -0.02 1.40
C ARG A 23 -1.56 0.30 1.96
N ALA A 24 -0.51 -0.04 1.22
CA ALA A 24 0.85 0.23 1.62
C ALA A 24 1.16 1.72 1.64
N ALA A 25 0.87 2.43 0.55
CA ALA A 25 1.13 3.85 0.44
C ALA A 25 0.45 4.61 1.57
N TYR A 26 -0.86 4.40 1.74
CA TYR A 26 -1.62 5.05 2.80
C TYR A 26 -0.99 4.82 4.19
N LEU A 27 -0.64 3.58 4.54
CA LEU A 27 -0.03 3.28 5.85
C LEU A 27 1.31 3.96 6.06
N LEU A 28 2.21 3.87 5.07
CA LEU A 28 3.55 4.46 5.17
C LEU A 28 3.51 5.98 5.35
N THR A 29 2.40 6.62 4.97
CA THR A 29 2.22 8.06 5.12
C THR A 29 1.72 8.43 6.51
N LYS A 30 0.85 7.61 7.10
CA LYS A 30 0.32 7.79 8.46
C LYS A 30 1.36 7.47 9.53
N THR A 31 2.29 6.56 9.25
CA THR A 31 3.43 6.26 10.14
C THR A 31 4.52 7.33 10.09
N GLY A 32 4.43 8.28 9.14
CA GLY A 32 5.47 9.28 8.88
C GLY A 32 6.78 8.67 8.35
N THR A 33 6.74 7.42 7.87
CA THR A 33 7.94 6.71 7.43
C THR A 33 8.29 7.03 5.99
N MET A 34 7.34 7.53 5.20
CA MET A 34 7.64 8.18 3.92
C MET A 34 8.43 9.47 4.12
N LYS A 35 9.51 9.62 3.34
CA LYS A 35 10.41 10.79 3.36
C LYS A 35 9.67 12.10 3.04
N THR A 36 8.55 11.98 2.33
CA THR A 36 7.53 13.01 2.19
C THR A 36 6.20 12.38 2.60
N THR A 37 5.48 12.97 3.57
CA THR A 37 4.05 12.66 3.75
C THR A 37 3.37 12.65 2.39
N LEU A 38 2.44 11.71 2.13
CA LEU A 38 1.83 11.52 0.80
C LEU A 38 1.47 12.88 0.21
N THR A 39 2.20 13.30 -0.80
CA THR A 39 1.82 14.52 -1.50
C THR A 39 0.55 14.20 -2.28
N LEU A 40 -0.31 15.19 -2.54
CA LEU A 40 -1.47 15.00 -3.43
C LEU A 40 -1.04 14.37 -4.78
N LYS A 41 0.16 14.73 -5.24
CA LYS A 41 0.76 14.18 -6.44
C LYS A 41 1.11 12.69 -6.31
N ASP A 42 1.78 12.29 -5.22
CA ASP A 42 2.05 10.87 -4.95
C ASP A 42 0.76 10.06 -4.80
N CYS A 43 -0.21 10.61 -4.07
CA CYS A 43 -1.52 10.00 -3.88
C CYS A 43 -2.21 9.72 -5.23
N GLY A 44 -2.27 10.72 -6.12
CA GLY A 44 -2.84 10.56 -7.46
C GLY A 44 -2.07 9.57 -8.34
N GLY A 45 -0.73 9.53 -8.23
CA GLY A 45 0.08 8.54 -8.93
C GLY A 45 -0.21 7.10 -8.50
N ILE A 46 -0.49 6.89 -7.21
CA ILE A 46 -0.92 5.60 -6.66
C ILE A 46 -2.33 5.23 -7.11
N GLU A 47 -3.29 6.12 -6.87
CA GLU A 47 -4.71 5.94 -7.24
C GLU A 47 -4.87 5.58 -8.73
N GLN A 48 -4.11 6.27 -9.60
CA GLN A 48 -4.18 6.04 -11.05
C GLN A 48 -3.24 4.94 -11.55
N SER A 49 -2.42 4.37 -10.66
CA SER A 49 -1.33 3.44 -10.99
C SER A 49 -0.38 4.00 -12.08
N GLN A 50 -0.06 5.30 -12.00
CA GLN A 50 0.82 6.02 -12.92
C GLN A 50 2.06 6.55 -12.20
N TRP A 51 3.17 5.80 -12.29
CA TRP A 51 4.41 6.15 -11.60
C TRP A 51 5.05 7.48 -12.07
N LEU A 52 4.77 7.93 -13.29
CA LEU A 52 5.24 9.23 -13.80
C LEU A 52 4.58 10.40 -13.06
N ASP A 53 3.39 10.17 -12.51
CA ASP A 53 2.66 11.14 -11.70
C ASP A 53 3.07 11.11 -10.23
N CYS A 54 3.94 10.19 -9.82
CA CYS A 54 4.56 10.23 -8.50
C CYS A 54 5.65 11.32 -8.41
N GLN A 55 5.69 12.01 -7.27
CA GLN A 55 6.77 12.92 -6.90
C GLN A 55 7.92 12.18 -6.23
N SER A 56 7.63 11.38 -5.20
CA SER A 56 8.60 10.68 -4.36
C SER A 56 9.08 9.36 -4.98
N GLY A 57 10.27 8.91 -4.60
CA GLY A 57 10.78 7.59 -4.95
C GLY A 57 9.93 6.47 -4.35
N ASP A 58 9.37 6.69 -3.15
CA ASP A 58 8.49 5.72 -2.50
C ASP A 58 7.20 5.47 -3.28
N CYS A 59 6.51 6.52 -3.72
CA CYS A 59 5.34 6.38 -4.59
C CYS A 59 5.69 5.65 -5.88
N LYS A 60 6.78 6.06 -6.56
CA LYS A 60 7.22 5.43 -7.81
C LYS A 60 7.48 3.95 -7.61
N ALA A 61 8.16 3.59 -6.53
CA ALA A 61 8.51 2.21 -6.23
C ALA A 61 7.30 1.34 -5.91
N LEU A 62 6.29 1.89 -5.23
CA LEU A 62 5.04 1.18 -4.96
C LEU A 62 4.25 0.95 -6.24
N VAL A 63 4.09 1.97 -7.08
CA VAL A 63 3.33 1.86 -8.35
C VAL A 63 4.05 1.01 -9.39
N PHE A 64 5.37 1.17 -9.52
CA PHE A 64 6.19 0.47 -10.51
C PHE A 64 6.73 -0.88 -10.00
N ASP A 65 6.41 -1.26 -8.76
CA ASP A 65 6.89 -2.47 -8.08
C ASP A 65 8.43 -2.64 -8.13
N ASN A 66 9.16 -1.57 -7.80
CA ASN A 66 10.63 -1.56 -7.84
C ASN A 66 11.27 -0.95 -6.59
N ALA A 67 11.72 -1.82 -5.68
CA ALA A 67 12.34 -1.42 -4.42
C ALA A 67 13.61 -0.56 -4.59
N ALA A 68 14.29 -0.62 -5.74
CA ALA A 68 15.46 0.23 -6.00
C ALA A 68 15.11 1.73 -6.09
N THR A 69 13.85 2.06 -6.35
CA THR A 69 13.37 3.44 -6.49
C THR A 69 12.92 4.04 -5.15
N CYS A 70 12.71 3.23 -4.11
CA CYS A 70 12.29 3.71 -2.79
C CYS A 70 13.32 4.65 -2.14
N ASP A 71 12.82 5.74 -1.59
CA ASP A 71 13.55 6.68 -0.74
C ASP A 71 13.71 6.16 0.70
N THR A 72 12.79 5.29 1.15
CA THR A 72 12.71 4.84 2.55
C THR A 72 12.84 3.32 2.69
N TRP A 73 13.30 2.88 3.85
CA TRP A 73 13.47 1.46 4.15
C TRP A 73 12.13 0.73 4.24
N ASP A 74 11.09 1.38 4.77
CA ASP A 74 9.76 0.77 4.83
C ASP A 74 9.16 0.57 3.45
N CYS A 75 9.30 1.52 2.53
CA CYS A 75 8.93 1.31 1.13
C CYS A 75 9.69 0.11 0.55
N LYS A 76 11.02 0.03 0.75
CA LYS A 76 11.83 -1.09 0.23
C LYS A 76 11.34 -2.42 0.78
N ALA A 77 11.01 -2.46 2.07
CA ALA A 77 10.53 -3.65 2.74
C ALA A 77 9.18 -4.11 2.20
N VAL A 78 8.25 -3.18 1.98
CA VAL A 78 6.93 -3.44 1.39
C VAL A 78 7.08 -3.94 -0.04
N THR A 79 7.77 -3.21 -0.92
CA THR A 79 7.94 -3.60 -2.32
C THR A 79 8.70 -4.91 -2.47
N ALA A 80 9.71 -5.17 -1.61
CA ALA A 80 10.45 -6.44 -1.61
C ALA A 80 9.76 -7.56 -0.83
N MET A 81 8.61 -7.30 -0.18
CA MET A 81 7.94 -8.21 0.75
C MET A 81 8.89 -8.79 1.82
N ASN A 82 9.82 -7.96 2.32
CA ASN A 82 10.85 -8.37 3.27
C ASN A 82 10.69 -7.63 4.62
N PRO A 83 10.12 -8.30 5.65
CA PRO A 83 9.83 -7.64 6.93
C PRO A 83 11.08 -7.31 7.75
N GLN A 84 12.26 -7.85 7.40
CA GLN A 84 13.52 -7.51 8.06
C GLN A 84 14.01 -6.11 7.71
N TRP A 85 13.48 -5.51 6.63
CA TRP A 85 13.83 -4.16 6.20
C TRP A 85 12.88 -3.10 6.74
N CYS A 86 11.77 -3.50 7.36
CA CYS A 86 10.83 -2.56 7.99
C CYS A 86 11.46 -1.93 9.23
N MET A 87 11.45 -0.60 9.26
CA MET A 87 11.78 0.25 10.39
C MET A 87 10.56 0.51 11.29
N SER A 88 9.34 0.49 10.73
CA SER A 88 8.11 0.60 11.51
C SER A 88 7.40 -0.74 11.76
N LYS A 89 6.69 -0.81 12.89
CA LYS A 89 5.83 -1.95 13.22
C LYS A 89 4.69 -2.13 12.22
N ASP A 90 4.11 -1.03 11.75
CA ASP A 90 3.03 -1.06 10.77
C ASP A 90 3.50 -1.58 9.41
N CYS A 91 4.68 -1.18 8.93
CA CYS A 91 5.32 -1.79 7.76
C CYS A 91 5.48 -3.30 7.96
N LYS A 92 6.01 -3.70 9.11
CA LYS A 92 6.28 -5.12 9.40
C LYS A 92 5.00 -5.95 9.42
N ALA A 93 3.97 -5.43 10.09
CA ALA A 93 2.65 -6.02 10.16
C ALA A 93 2.01 -6.15 8.76
N LEU A 94 2.15 -5.13 7.91
CA LEU A 94 1.65 -5.14 6.54
C LEU A 94 2.32 -6.23 5.69
N VAL A 95 3.65 -6.30 5.72
CA VAL A 95 4.43 -7.31 4.97
C VAL A 95 4.14 -8.72 5.48
N GLN A 96 4.02 -8.90 6.79
CA GLN A 96 3.75 -10.21 7.41
C GLN A 96 2.26 -10.58 7.41
N ARG A 97 1.38 -9.64 7.05
CA ARG A 97 -0.08 -9.79 7.11
C ARG A 97 -0.59 -10.16 8.51
N ASP A 98 0.00 -9.55 9.53
CA ASP A 98 -0.30 -9.82 10.94
C ASP A 98 -0.79 -8.55 11.66
N PRO A 99 -2.11 -8.39 11.89
CA PRO A 99 -2.65 -7.18 12.51
C PRO A 99 -2.24 -7.03 13.97
N TYR A 100 -1.76 -8.08 14.65
CA TYR A 100 -1.29 -7.98 16.03
C TYR A 100 0.05 -7.25 16.16
N GLN A 101 0.80 -7.15 15.07
CA GLN A 101 2.05 -6.39 15.03
C GLN A 101 1.84 -4.90 14.73
N CYS A 102 0.64 -4.52 14.29
CA CYS A 102 0.30 -3.12 14.01
C CYS A 102 0.31 -2.27 15.29
N GLU A 103 0.93 -1.11 15.18
CA GLU A 103 0.90 -0.05 16.17
C GLU A 103 -0.31 0.87 15.95
N SER A 104 -0.59 1.26 14.70
CA SER A 104 -1.73 2.12 14.38
C SER A 104 -3.05 1.35 14.19
N GLN A 105 -4.16 2.03 14.46
CA GLN A 105 -5.52 1.53 14.19
C GLN A 105 -5.72 1.26 12.70
N ASN A 106 -5.27 2.19 11.86
CA ASN A 106 -5.34 2.06 10.41
C ASN A 106 -4.57 0.83 9.89
N CYS A 107 -3.40 0.52 10.45
CA CYS A 107 -2.70 -0.72 10.12
C CYS A 107 -3.53 -1.94 10.50
N LYS A 108 -4.11 -1.99 11.71
CA LYS A 108 -4.95 -3.11 12.16
C LYS A 108 -6.14 -3.31 11.23
N ALA A 109 -6.79 -2.22 10.84
CA ALA A 109 -7.92 -2.24 9.93
C ALA A 109 -7.54 -2.76 8.53
N ILE A 110 -6.45 -2.25 7.96
CA ILE A 110 -5.98 -2.61 6.61
C ILE A 110 -5.49 -4.04 6.55
N VAL A 111 -4.68 -4.46 7.52
CA VAL A 111 -4.12 -5.81 7.59
C VAL A 111 -5.20 -6.82 7.99
N GLY A 112 -6.07 -6.45 8.92
CA GLY A 112 -7.21 -7.26 9.37
C GLY A 112 -8.43 -7.24 8.45
N GLN A 113 -8.43 -6.39 7.41
CA GLN A 113 -9.53 -6.21 6.47
C GLN A 113 -10.87 -5.87 7.14
N SER A 114 -10.84 -4.95 8.11
CA SER A 114 -12.01 -4.53 8.88
C SER A 114 -12.05 -3.00 9.00
N SER A 115 -13.01 -2.37 8.32
CA SER A 115 -13.18 -0.91 8.35
C SER A 115 -13.60 -0.38 9.71
N ASP A 116 -14.23 -1.22 10.55
CA ASP A 116 -14.61 -0.87 11.93
C ASP A 116 -13.42 -0.44 12.81
N SER A 117 -12.20 -0.84 12.45
CA SER A 117 -10.98 -0.50 13.18
C SER A 117 -10.24 0.71 12.61
N CYS A 118 -10.76 1.35 11.56
CA CYS A 118 -10.14 2.52 10.94
C CYS A 118 -10.26 3.77 11.83
N ALA A 119 -9.20 4.57 11.86
CA ALA A 119 -9.17 5.84 12.58
C ALA A 119 -9.66 7.03 11.73
N ASP A 120 -9.72 6.87 10.40
CA ASP A 120 -10.16 7.91 9.47
C ASP A 120 -10.92 7.35 8.26
N HIS A 121 -11.56 8.27 7.52
CA HIS A 121 -12.46 7.95 6.40
C HIS A 121 -11.71 7.35 5.20
N GLU A 122 -10.47 7.77 4.97
CA GLU A 122 -9.63 7.27 3.90
C GLU A 122 -9.27 5.81 4.13
N CYS A 123 -8.96 5.42 5.37
CA CYS A 123 -8.80 4.00 5.73
C CYS A 123 -10.08 3.21 5.47
N VAL A 124 -11.25 3.72 5.89
CA VAL A 124 -12.54 3.04 5.68
C VAL A 124 -12.76 2.78 4.19
N THR A 125 -12.65 3.85 3.38
CA THR A 125 -12.81 3.79 1.92
C THR A 125 -11.86 2.77 1.31
N LEU A 126 -10.59 2.80 1.70
CA LEU A 126 -9.57 1.89 1.19
C LEU A 126 -9.81 0.42 1.58
N VAL A 127 -10.28 0.16 2.80
CA VAL A 127 -10.57 -1.20 3.25
C VAL A 127 -11.79 -1.76 2.53
N GLU A 128 -12.85 -0.95 2.37
CA GLU A 128 -14.12 -1.37 1.79
C GLU A 128 -14.09 -1.48 0.27
N THR A 129 -13.45 -0.53 -0.40
CA THR A 129 -13.44 -0.45 -1.87
C THR A 129 -12.16 -1.03 -2.48
N GLY A 130 -11.08 -1.10 -1.70
CA GLY A 130 -9.75 -1.43 -2.20
C GLY A 130 -9.04 -0.28 -2.90
N SER A 131 -9.66 0.90 -2.98
CA SER A 131 -9.13 2.06 -3.68
C SER A 131 -8.79 3.20 -2.72
N LEU A 132 -7.62 3.81 -2.93
CA LEU A 132 -7.27 5.07 -2.28
C LEU A 132 -8.06 6.22 -2.92
N SER A 133 -8.60 7.12 -2.10
CA SER A 133 -9.23 8.36 -2.57
C SER A 133 -8.47 9.54 -2.01
N CYS A 134 -7.97 10.38 -2.90
CA CYS A 134 -7.12 11.52 -2.60
C CYS A 134 -7.93 12.81 -2.77
N GLU A 135 -8.73 13.18 -1.77
CA GLU A 135 -9.52 14.43 -1.77
C GLU A 135 -8.80 15.61 -1.09
#